data_AF-A0A3L6Q5V0-F1
#
_entry.id   AF-A0A3L6Q5V0-F1
#
_cell.length_a   1.000
_cell.length_b   1.000
_cell.length_c   1.000
_cell.angle_alpha   90.00
_cell.angle_beta   90.00
_cell.angle_gamma   90.00
#
_symmetry.space_group_name_H-M   'P 1'
#
loop_
_entity.id
_entity.type
_entity.pdbx_description
1 polymer ?
#
loop_
_entity_poly.entity_id
_entity_poly.type
_entity_poly.pdbx_seq_one_letter_code
_entity_poly.pdbx_strand_id
1 'polypeptide(L)'
;MGAEKHVLPLIKERQAGFFTKSLVLIKRSSVNMHRDIGYYWLRFAIFTCVCLSIGSIFYNIGDTSMGSIQVFRKERLNGHYGATAFVISNTLSSAPFLGLMCIIPGAIIYYMTGLQRGMDHFIYLVAVLWASTMLLEGLMVVVAAMVPDILVGVAIGSGIQSLLLLSCGFFRFPDDLPKPVWKYPMYFISYHKYGMQGLYKNEFLGLAFGDQLNPNGLLTGGDHVLKKIQVEMGYSKWVDLAILCAMVIIYRATFLAMIKLTEMRGPIIKCQCMKV
;
A
#
# COMPACT_ATOMS: atom_id res chain seq x y z
N MET A 1 55.76 -4.22 -71.17
CA MET A 1 56.36 -3.78 -69.89
C MET A 1 55.34 -2.87 -69.21
N GLY A 2 54.55 -3.27 -68.20
CA GLY A 2 54.77 -4.29 -67.18
C GLY A 2 55.44 -3.65 -65.95
N ALA A 3 54.64 -3.29 -64.94
CA ALA A 3 54.94 -3.20 -63.50
C ALA A 3 53.83 -2.36 -62.81
N GLU A 4 52.72 -2.96 -62.39
CA GLU A 4 52.50 -3.52 -61.05
C GLU A 4 52.00 -2.46 -60.04
N LYS A 5 50.68 -2.26 -60.00
CA LYS A 5 50.00 -1.65 -58.86
C LYS A 5 49.70 -2.77 -57.86
N HIS A 6 50.55 -2.92 -56.85
CA HIS A 6 50.27 -3.75 -55.67
C HIS A 6 48.98 -3.26 -55.01
N VAL A 7 47.86 -3.92 -55.31
CA VAL A 7 46.60 -3.76 -54.58
C VAL A 7 46.74 -4.58 -53.30
N LEU A 8 47.01 -3.92 -52.17
CA LEU A 8 46.83 -4.56 -50.87
C LEU A 8 45.36 -5.02 -50.78
N PRO A 9 45.08 -6.29 -50.48
CA PRO A 9 43.71 -6.72 -50.30
C PRO A 9 43.16 -5.99 -49.07
N LEU A 10 42.11 -5.19 -49.27
CA LEU A 10 41.29 -4.67 -48.18
C LEU A 10 40.79 -5.87 -47.38
N ILE A 11 41.43 -6.12 -46.23
CA ILE A 11 40.98 -7.12 -45.26
C ILE A 11 39.56 -6.72 -44.90
N LYS A 12 38.58 -7.47 -45.40
CA LYS A 12 37.18 -7.30 -45.07
C LYS A 12 37.02 -7.65 -43.59
N GLU A 13 37.05 -6.63 -42.73
CA GLU A 13 36.77 -6.72 -41.30
C GLU A 13 35.47 -7.52 -41.12
N ARG A 14 35.61 -8.77 -40.67
CA ARG A 14 34.48 -9.67 -40.46
C ARG A 14 33.76 -9.18 -39.22
N GLN A 15 32.74 -8.34 -39.42
CA GLN A 15 31.85 -7.86 -38.37
C GLN A 15 31.38 -9.03 -37.50
N ALA A 16 31.72 -9.00 -36.22
CA ALA A 16 31.32 -10.04 -35.27
C ALA A 16 29.80 -10.19 -35.23
N GLY A 17 29.32 -11.44 -35.17
CA GLY A 17 27.89 -11.74 -35.14
C GLY A 17 27.21 -11.14 -33.90
N PHE A 18 25.90 -10.91 -33.99
CA PHE A 18 25.08 -10.38 -32.89
C PHE A 18 25.31 -11.12 -31.57
N PHE A 19 25.39 -12.46 -31.62
CA PHE A 19 25.66 -13.30 -30.45
C PHE A 19 27.05 -13.08 -29.85
N THR A 20 28.08 -12.93 -30.68
CA THR A 20 29.45 -12.68 -30.20
C THR A 20 29.56 -11.30 -29.57
N LYS A 21 28.94 -10.28 -30.18
CA LYS A 21 28.86 -8.92 -29.62
C LYS A 21 28.09 -8.92 -28.29
N SER A 22 26.95 -9.61 -28.22
CA SER A 22 26.14 -9.73 -27.01
C SER A 22 26.89 -10.47 -25.90
N LEU A 23 27.59 -11.57 -26.20
CA LEU A 23 28.43 -12.29 -25.23
C LEU A 23 29.58 -11.43 -24.69
N VAL A 24 30.27 -10.66 -25.55
CA VAL A 24 31.33 -9.75 -25.12
C VAL A 24 30.78 -8.63 -24.24
N LEU A 25 29.61 -8.08 -24.58
CA LEU A 25 28.91 -7.07 -23.77
C LEU A 25 28.47 -7.65 -22.43
N ILE A 26 27.93 -8.87 -22.38
CA ILE A 26 27.57 -9.57 -21.14
C ILE A 26 28.82 -9.80 -20.28
N LYS A 27 29.92 -10.24 -20.88
CA LYS A 27 31.20 -10.45 -20.16
C LYS A 27 31.74 -9.15 -19.60
N ARG A 28 31.71 -8.05 -20.38
CA ARG A 28 32.12 -6.72 -19.93
C ARG A 28 31.20 -6.18 -18.83
N SER A 29 29.88 -6.35 -18.98
CA SER A 29 28.88 -5.93 -18.00
C SER A 29 28.99 -6.72 -16.71
N SER A 30 29.27 -8.03 -16.77
CA SER A 30 29.45 -8.89 -15.59
C SER A 30 30.69 -8.49 -14.79
N VAL A 31 31.81 -8.23 -15.47
CA VAL A 31 33.03 -7.72 -14.82
C VAL A 31 32.80 -6.33 -14.22
N ASN A 32 32.03 -5.45 -14.89
CA ASN A 32 31.66 -4.14 -14.35
C ASN A 32 30.77 -4.29 -13.11
N MET A 33 29.77 -5.17 -13.16
CA MET A 33 28.87 -5.45 -12.04
C MET A 33 29.61 -5.98 -10.81
N HIS A 34 30.64 -6.80 -11.03
CA HIS A 34 31.46 -7.37 -9.96
C HIS A 34 32.42 -6.36 -9.34
N ARG A 35 32.81 -5.30 -10.06
CA ARG A 35 33.66 -4.21 -9.55
C ARG A 35 32.89 -3.22 -8.67
N ASP A 36 31.59 -3.01 -8.90
CA ASP A 36 30.70 -2.23 -8.02
C ASP A 36 30.15 -3.08 -6.85
N ILE A 37 31.05 -3.82 -6.19
CA ILE A 37 30.70 -4.90 -5.26
C ILE A 37 29.82 -4.39 -4.10
N GLY A 38 30.10 -3.20 -3.57
CA GLY A 38 29.42 -2.67 -2.38
C GLY A 38 27.92 -2.44 -2.58
N TYR A 39 27.51 -1.81 -3.68
CA TYR A 39 26.10 -1.49 -3.92
C TYR A 39 25.26 -2.74 -4.22
N TYR A 40 25.77 -3.65 -5.05
CA TYR A 40 25.05 -4.88 -5.40
C TYR A 40 24.99 -5.87 -4.22
N TRP A 41 26.07 -6.00 -3.43
CA TRP A 41 26.04 -6.82 -2.22
C TRP A 41 25.16 -6.23 -1.12
N LEU A 42 25.14 -4.89 -0.95
CA LEU A 42 24.20 -4.22 -0.06
C LEU A 42 22.74 -4.51 -0.47
N ARG A 43 22.44 -4.38 -1.76
CA ARG A 43 21.11 -4.68 -2.30
C ARG A 43 20.73 -6.15 -2.10
N PHE A 44 21.67 -7.07 -2.34
CA PHE A 44 21.49 -8.50 -2.07
C PHE A 44 21.24 -8.79 -0.59
N ALA A 45 22.00 -8.17 0.32
CA ALA A 45 21.84 -8.31 1.76
C ALA A 45 20.48 -7.77 2.24
N ILE A 46 20.08 -6.58 1.76
CA ILE A 46 18.76 -6.01 2.06
C ILE A 46 17.64 -6.95 1.59
N PHE A 47 17.70 -7.43 0.34
CA PHE A 47 16.69 -8.38 -0.15
C PHE A 47 16.68 -9.68 0.64
N THR A 48 17.84 -10.20 1.03
CA THR A 48 17.93 -11.41 1.86
C THR A 48 17.32 -11.18 3.24
N CYS A 49 17.62 -10.06 3.91
CA CYS A 49 17.01 -9.71 5.19
C CYS A 49 15.49 -9.52 5.08
N VAL A 50 15.01 -8.88 4.02
CA VAL A 50 13.57 -8.72 3.76
C VAL A 50 12.93 -10.08 3.52
N CYS A 51 13.51 -10.95 2.70
CA CYS A 51 13.00 -12.29 2.45
C CYS A 51 12.99 -13.16 3.71
N LEU A 52 14.02 -13.07 4.56
CA LEU A 52 14.07 -13.77 5.84
C LEU A 52 13.02 -13.23 6.82
N SER A 53 12.79 -11.93 6.85
CA SER A 53 11.76 -11.29 7.70
C SER A 53 10.36 -11.69 7.25
N ILE A 54 10.11 -11.67 5.94
CA ILE A 54 8.84 -12.16 5.37
C ILE A 54 8.71 -13.66 5.65
N GLY A 55 9.75 -14.44 5.36
CA GLY A 55 9.77 -15.88 5.60
C GLY A 55 9.48 -16.25 7.05
N SER A 56 10.04 -15.53 8.02
CA SER A 56 9.78 -15.76 9.45
C SER A 56 8.39 -15.32 9.89
N ILE A 57 7.85 -14.22 9.35
CA ILE A 57 6.47 -13.77 9.60
C ILE A 57 5.46 -14.80 9.06
N PHE A 58 5.72 -15.36 7.87
CA PHE A 58 4.85 -16.35 7.22
C PHE A 58 5.11 -17.80 7.67
N TYR A 59 6.16 -18.04 8.46
CA TYR A 59 6.46 -19.35 9.03
C TYR A 59 5.40 -19.72 10.06
N ASN A 60 4.54 -20.70 9.76
CA ASN A 60 3.39 -21.12 10.58
C ASN A 60 2.30 -20.04 10.79
N ILE A 61 2.02 -19.21 9.78
CA ILE A 61 1.00 -18.14 9.90
C ILE A 61 -0.47 -18.62 9.98
N GLY A 62 -0.69 -19.93 10.10
CA GLY A 62 -2.01 -20.54 10.22
C GLY A 62 -2.86 -20.02 11.38
N ASP A 63 -2.29 -19.29 12.35
CA ASP A 63 -2.96 -18.97 13.62
C ASP A 63 -3.39 -17.51 13.85
N THR A 64 -2.84 -16.49 13.18
CA THR A 64 -2.97 -15.10 13.67
C THR A 64 -4.31 -14.41 13.36
N SER A 65 -4.63 -14.12 12.09
CA SER A 65 -5.89 -13.41 11.75
C SER A 65 -6.82 -14.24 10.87
N MET A 66 -6.30 -14.96 9.88
CA MET A 66 -7.10 -15.90 9.10
C MET A 66 -7.39 -17.19 9.91
N GLY A 67 -6.42 -17.62 10.73
CA GLY A 67 -6.56 -18.75 11.64
C GLY A 67 -7.66 -18.56 12.68
N SER A 68 -7.70 -17.39 13.32
CA SER A 68 -8.72 -17.06 14.30
C SER A 68 -10.14 -17.08 13.72
N ILE A 69 -10.31 -16.72 12.44
CA ILE A 69 -11.60 -16.85 11.73
C ILE A 69 -11.97 -18.32 11.48
N GLN A 70 -10.99 -19.18 11.16
CA GLN A 70 -11.22 -20.62 10.99
C GLN A 70 -11.60 -21.30 12.32
N VAL A 71 -10.90 -20.98 13.40
CA VAL A 71 -11.21 -21.44 14.77
C VAL A 71 -12.59 -20.92 15.20
N PHE A 72 -12.86 -19.63 15.00
CA PHE A 72 -14.17 -19.02 15.27
C PHE A 72 -15.29 -19.74 14.54
N ARG A 73 -15.11 -20.09 13.25
CA ARG A 73 -16.11 -20.85 12.49
C ARG A 73 -16.40 -22.20 13.14
N LYS A 74 -15.37 -22.87 13.67
CA LYS A 74 -15.50 -24.16 14.37
C LYS A 74 -16.20 -24.01 15.74
N GLU A 75 -15.80 -23.05 16.55
CA GLU A 75 -16.40 -22.80 17.89
C GLU A 75 -17.85 -22.29 17.79
N ARG A 76 -18.15 -21.51 16.74
CA ARG A 76 -19.50 -21.01 16.49
C ARG A 76 -20.45 -22.09 15.98
N LEU A 77 -19.98 -23.05 15.19
CA LEU A 77 -20.77 -24.25 14.85
C LEU A 77 -21.14 -25.07 16.08
N ASN A 78 -20.29 -25.02 17.12
CA ASN A 78 -20.56 -25.65 18.42
C ASN A 78 -21.42 -24.76 19.35
N GLY A 79 -21.88 -23.59 18.90
CA GLY A 79 -22.84 -22.75 19.63
C GLY A 79 -22.29 -21.87 20.76
N HIS A 80 -20.96 -21.73 20.90
CA HIS A 80 -20.37 -21.11 22.10
C HIS A 80 -20.30 -19.57 22.07
N TYR A 81 -20.12 -18.92 20.91
CA TYR A 81 -19.99 -17.46 20.81
C TYR A 81 -20.70 -16.82 19.60
N GLY A 82 -21.13 -15.56 19.77
CA GLY A 82 -21.78 -14.71 18.75
C GLY A 82 -20.79 -14.06 17.76
N ALA A 83 -21.21 -13.87 16.51
CA ALA A 83 -20.40 -13.15 15.51
C ALA A 83 -20.12 -11.69 15.89
N THR A 84 -21.08 -11.00 16.50
CA THR A 84 -20.91 -9.62 16.98
C THR A 84 -19.89 -9.52 18.11
N ALA A 85 -19.92 -10.47 19.04
CA ALA A 85 -18.96 -10.53 20.14
C ALA A 85 -17.53 -10.74 19.62
N PHE A 86 -17.33 -11.61 18.63
CA PHE A 86 -16.01 -11.82 18.01
C PHE A 86 -15.47 -10.55 17.36
N VAL A 87 -16.28 -9.84 16.56
CA VAL A 87 -15.83 -8.62 15.88
C VAL A 87 -15.46 -7.52 16.85
N ILE A 88 -16.27 -7.30 17.88
CA ILE A 88 -16.02 -6.27 18.89
C ILE A 88 -14.77 -6.61 19.69
N SER A 89 -14.66 -7.84 20.18
CA SER A 89 -13.49 -8.28 20.95
C SER A 89 -12.21 -8.20 20.14
N ASN A 90 -12.22 -8.63 18.88
CA ASN A 90 -11.05 -8.54 17.99
C ASN A 90 -10.65 -7.09 17.72
N THR A 91 -11.62 -6.21 17.46
CA THR A 91 -11.33 -4.81 17.16
C THR A 91 -10.79 -4.08 18.38
N LEU A 92 -11.35 -4.36 19.56
CA LEU A 92 -10.92 -3.71 20.80
C LEU A 92 -9.55 -4.21 21.27
N SER A 93 -9.23 -5.49 21.04
CA SER A 93 -7.92 -6.06 21.38
C SER A 93 -6.82 -5.62 20.40
N SER A 94 -7.10 -5.53 19.10
CA SER A 94 -6.11 -5.11 18.10
C SER A 94 -5.82 -3.60 18.13
N ALA A 95 -6.83 -2.79 18.42
CA ALA A 95 -6.76 -1.32 18.47
C ALA A 95 -5.52 -0.74 19.18
N PRO A 96 -5.25 -1.06 20.47
CA PRO A 96 -4.13 -0.46 21.19
C PRO A 96 -2.78 -0.95 20.66
N PHE A 97 -2.68 -2.22 20.25
CA PHE A 97 -1.43 -2.79 19.74
C PHE A 97 -1.04 -2.13 18.41
N LEU A 98 -2.00 -1.97 17.49
CA LEU A 98 -1.77 -1.27 16.23
C LEU A 98 -1.43 0.22 16.45
N GLY A 99 -2.03 0.85 17.47
CA GLY A 99 -1.70 2.22 17.87
C GLY A 99 -0.25 2.37 18.31
N LEU A 100 0.21 1.50 19.20
CA LEU A 100 1.61 1.49 19.66
C LEU A 100 2.59 1.27 18.51
N MET A 101 2.26 0.38 17.58
CA MET A 101 3.06 0.12 16.38
C MET A 101 3.14 1.31 15.42
N CYS A 102 2.21 2.26 15.47
CA CYS A 102 2.25 3.47 14.64
C CYS A 102 3.09 4.60 15.25
N ILE A 103 3.20 4.65 16.58
CA ILE A 103 3.87 5.76 17.30
C ILE A 103 5.36 5.78 16.98
N ILE A 104 6.04 4.64 17.11
CA ILE A 104 7.51 4.55 16.94
C ILE A 104 7.92 4.89 15.49
N PRO A 105 7.46 4.18 14.45
CA PRO A 105 7.81 4.51 13.07
C PRO A 105 7.26 5.87 12.64
N GLY A 106 6.08 6.28 13.14
CA GLY A 106 5.54 7.62 12.90
C GLY A 106 6.44 8.72 13.44
N ALA A 107 7.00 8.57 14.64
CA ALA A 107 7.96 9.51 15.23
C ALA A 107 9.26 9.55 14.41
N ILE A 108 9.80 8.39 14.04
CA ILE A 108 11.01 8.30 13.22
C ILE A 108 10.80 9.07 11.91
N ILE A 109 9.72 8.78 11.17
CA ILE A 109 9.43 9.44 9.90
C ILE A 109 9.25 10.94 10.10
N TYR A 110 8.41 11.35 11.06
CA TYR A 110 8.07 12.75 11.29
C TYR A 110 9.29 13.63 11.61
N TYR A 111 10.18 13.16 12.49
CA TYR A 111 11.38 13.91 12.86
C TYR A 111 12.50 13.81 11.83
N MET A 112 12.67 12.67 11.14
CA MET A 112 13.73 12.51 10.13
C MET A 112 13.47 13.29 8.85
N THR A 113 12.20 13.37 8.42
CA THR A 113 11.84 14.08 7.18
C THR A 113 11.70 15.58 7.37
N GLY A 114 11.68 16.06 8.63
CA GLY A 114 11.64 17.48 8.95
C GLY A 114 10.27 18.13 8.72
N LEU A 115 9.17 17.40 8.95
CA LEU A 115 7.81 17.93 8.90
C LEU A 115 7.62 19.11 9.88
N GLN A 116 6.55 19.88 9.67
CA GLN A 116 6.20 21.04 10.49
C GLN A 116 6.20 20.70 11.98
N ARG A 117 7.16 21.26 12.74
CA ARG A 117 7.37 20.96 14.16
C ARG A 117 6.19 21.45 15.01
N GLY A 118 5.38 20.52 15.52
CA GLY A 118 4.32 20.80 16.48
C GLY A 118 3.65 19.52 16.98
N MET A 119 3.39 19.45 18.29
CA MET A 119 2.80 18.26 18.90
C MET A 119 1.42 17.92 18.30
N ASP A 120 0.62 18.93 17.97
CA ASP A 120 -0.69 18.76 17.34
C ASP A 120 -0.59 18.11 15.95
N HIS A 121 0.42 18.48 15.17
CA HIS A 121 0.67 17.93 13.84
C HIS A 121 1.14 16.46 13.95
N PHE A 122 1.95 16.16 14.95
CA PHE A 122 2.40 14.80 15.24
C PHE A 122 1.24 13.90 15.70
N ILE A 123 0.40 14.34 16.64
CA ILE A 123 -0.76 13.58 17.12
C ILE A 123 -1.72 13.30 15.96
N TYR A 124 -1.96 14.29 15.09
CA TYR A 124 -2.80 14.09 13.91
C TYR A 124 -2.20 13.05 12.96
N LEU A 125 -0.89 13.09 12.70
CA LEU A 125 -0.21 12.09 11.87
C LEU A 125 -0.36 10.68 12.46
N VAL A 126 -0.13 10.51 13.77
CA VAL A 126 -0.30 9.23 14.46
C VAL A 126 -1.76 8.75 14.39
N ALA A 127 -2.73 9.64 14.56
CA ALA A 127 -4.15 9.30 14.47
C ALA A 127 -4.55 8.83 13.06
N VAL A 128 -4.05 9.48 12.01
CA VAL A 128 -4.28 9.06 10.61
C VAL A 128 -3.61 7.71 10.32
N LEU A 129 -2.38 7.50 10.79
CA LEU A 129 -1.69 6.20 10.65
C LEU A 129 -2.46 5.10 11.37
N TRP A 130 -2.88 5.35 12.60
CA TRP A 130 -3.67 4.40 13.38
C TRP A 130 -4.99 4.05 12.69
N ALA A 131 -5.78 5.04 12.26
CA ALA A 131 -7.02 4.81 11.52
C ALA A 131 -6.78 4.02 10.22
N SER A 132 -5.69 4.32 9.51
CA SER A 132 -5.30 3.60 8.29
C SER A 132 -4.94 2.13 8.55
N THR A 133 -4.24 1.83 9.65
CA THR A 133 -3.94 0.44 10.04
C THR A 133 -5.20 -0.33 10.46
N MET A 134 -6.15 0.33 11.13
CA MET A 134 -7.45 -0.27 11.48
C MET A 134 -8.30 -0.60 10.26
N LEU A 135 -8.26 0.25 9.23
CA LEU A 135 -8.91 0.01 7.94
C LEU A 135 -8.26 -1.14 7.18
N LEU A 136 -6.93 -1.22 7.21
CA LEU A 136 -6.15 -2.31 6.61
C LEU A 136 -6.53 -3.66 7.26
N GLU A 137 -6.55 -3.72 8.59
CA GLU A 137 -6.98 -4.94 9.30
C GLU A 137 -8.43 -5.29 8.98
N GLY A 138 -9.34 -4.31 8.98
CA GLY A 138 -10.74 -4.50 8.61
C GLY A 138 -10.91 -5.11 7.22
N LEU A 139 -10.17 -4.61 6.22
CA LEU A 139 -10.20 -5.13 4.86
C LEU A 139 -9.70 -6.58 4.78
N MET A 140 -8.59 -6.88 5.45
CA MET A 140 -8.00 -8.23 5.44
C MET A 140 -8.91 -9.26 6.11
N VAL A 141 -9.60 -8.89 7.18
CA VAL A 141 -10.57 -9.74 7.88
C VAL A 141 -11.80 -10.03 7.01
N VAL A 142 -12.26 -9.06 6.20
CA VAL A 142 -13.33 -9.28 5.21
C VAL A 142 -12.87 -10.27 4.13
N VAL A 143 -11.66 -10.12 3.60
CA VAL A 143 -11.11 -11.02 2.57
C VAL A 143 -10.93 -12.44 3.13
N ALA A 144 -10.45 -12.56 4.37
CA ALA A 144 -10.32 -13.84 5.08
C ALA A 144 -11.67 -14.56 5.28
N ALA A 145 -12.77 -13.83 5.37
CA ALA A 145 -14.10 -14.41 5.45
C ALA A 145 -14.56 -15.02 4.11
N MET A 146 -14.07 -14.49 2.99
CA MET A 146 -14.45 -14.90 1.64
C MET A 146 -13.64 -16.09 1.14
N VAL A 147 -12.34 -16.11 1.46
CA VAL A 147 -11.39 -17.07 0.92
C VAL A 147 -10.84 -17.94 2.04
N PRO A 148 -11.04 -19.28 1.99
CA PRO A 148 -10.56 -20.18 3.03
C PRO A 148 -9.04 -20.37 3.01
N ASP A 149 -8.39 -20.09 1.87
CA ASP A 149 -6.95 -20.17 1.69
C ASP A 149 -6.24 -18.85 2.04
N ILE A 150 -5.23 -18.94 2.90
CA ILE A 150 -4.51 -17.77 3.44
C ILE A 150 -3.69 -17.07 2.35
N LEU A 151 -3.00 -17.82 1.49
CA LEU A 151 -2.13 -17.25 0.46
C LEU A 151 -2.93 -16.48 -0.58
N VAL A 152 -4.05 -17.08 -1.03
CA VAL A 152 -4.98 -16.43 -1.96
C VAL A 152 -5.63 -15.22 -1.30
N GLY A 153 -6.00 -15.32 -0.01
CA GLY A 153 -6.54 -14.19 0.75
C GLY A 153 -5.57 -13.01 0.84
N VAL A 154 -4.30 -13.25 1.16
CA VAL A 154 -3.26 -12.21 1.21
C VAL A 154 -3.00 -11.60 -0.18
N ALA A 155 -2.97 -12.42 -1.24
CA ALA A 155 -2.81 -11.94 -2.61
C ALA A 155 -3.96 -11.02 -3.04
N ILE A 156 -5.21 -11.40 -2.74
CA ILE A 156 -6.38 -10.59 -3.06
C ILE A 156 -6.41 -9.32 -2.22
N GLY A 157 -6.18 -9.42 -0.91
CA GLY A 157 -6.18 -8.27 0.00
C GLY A 157 -5.12 -7.22 -0.38
N SER A 158 -3.89 -7.66 -0.66
CA SER A 158 -2.82 -6.76 -1.13
C SER A 158 -3.10 -6.17 -2.51
N GLY A 159 -3.72 -6.93 -3.41
CA GLY A 159 -4.16 -6.45 -4.72
C GLY A 159 -5.22 -5.34 -4.60
N ILE A 160 -6.25 -5.55 -3.78
CA ILE A 160 -7.29 -4.54 -3.51
C ILE A 160 -6.66 -3.28 -2.89
N GLN A 161 -5.78 -3.45 -1.91
CA GLN A 161 -5.10 -2.33 -1.26
C GLN A 161 -4.24 -1.54 -2.24
N SER A 162 -3.50 -2.22 -3.12
CA SER A 162 -2.66 -1.58 -4.13
C SER A 162 -3.50 -0.79 -5.14
N LEU A 163 -4.66 -1.33 -5.55
CA LEU A 163 -5.60 -0.62 -6.42
C LEU A 163 -6.20 0.62 -5.74
N LEU A 164 -6.53 0.54 -4.45
CA LEU A 164 -7.02 1.69 -3.66
C LEU A 164 -5.93 2.75 -3.46
N LEU A 165 -4.68 2.34 -3.29
CA LEU A 165 -3.55 3.27 -3.22
C LEU A 165 -3.35 3.99 -4.56
N LEU A 166 -3.47 3.28 -5.68
CA LEU A 166 -3.34 3.89 -7.01
C LEU A 166 -4.40 4.96 -7.28
N SER A 167 -5.62 4.78 -6.75
CA SER A 167 -6.71 5.73 -6.92
C SER A 167 -6.69 6.91 -5.95
N CYS A 168 -5.75 7.02 -4.99
CA CYS A 168 -5.85 8.00 -3.91
C CYS A 168 -5.52 9.46 -4.31
N GLY A 169 -5.08 9.70 -5.55
CA GLY A 169 -4.71 11.03 -6.04
C GLY A 169 -3.25 11.43 -5.82
N PHE A 170 -2.40 10.51 -5.33
CA PHE A 170 -0.95 10.72 -5.19
C PHE A 170 -0.19 10.61 -6.51
N PHE A 171 -0.43 9.52 -7.27
CA PHE A 171 0.30 9.25 -8.51
C PHE A 171 -0.20 10.07 -9.70
N ARG A 172 -1.47 10.45 -9.69
CA ARG A 172 -2.13 11.24 -10.73
C ARG A 172 -3.14 12.15 -10.07
N PHE A 173 -3.19 13.40 -10.52
CA PHE A 173 -4.08 14.40 -9.93
C PHE A 173 -5.56 14.02 -10.14
N PRO A 174 -6.44 14.33 -9.17
CA PRO A 174 -7.87 13.99 -9.20
C PRO A 174 -8.62 14.37 -10.50
N ASP A 175 -8.24 15.45 -11.17
CA ASP A 175 -8.88 15.87 -12.42
C ASP A 175 -8.41 15.13 -13.67
N ASP A 176 -7.18 14.61 -13.63
CA ASP A 176 -6.63 13.83 -14.72
C ASP A 176 -7.05 12.35 -14.66
N LEU A 177 -7.69 11.89 -13.57
CA LEU A 177 -8.11 10.50 -13.44
C LEU A 177 -9.20 10.13 -14.48
N PRO A 178 -9.08 8.97 -15.15
CA PRO A 178 -10.13 8.49 -16.05
C PRO A 178 -11.46 8.34 -15.31
N LYS A 179 -12.50 9.00 -15.82
CA LYS A 179 -13.75 9.23 -15.09
C LYS A 179 -14.55 7.97 -14.71
N PRO A 180 -14.75 6.96 -15.57
CA PRO A 180 -15.80 5.95 -15.34
C PRO A 180 -15.44 4.84 -14.35
N VAL A 181 -14.16 4.65 -14.00
CA VAL A 181 -13.74 3.60 -13.06
C VAL A 181 -12.84 4.17 -11.97
N TRP A 182 -11.85 4.98 -12.37
CA TRP A 182 -10.83 5.48 -11.46
C TRP A 182 -11.31 6.67 -10.64
N LYS A 183 -11.97 7.66 -11.27
CA LYS A 183 -12.55 8.81 -10.55
C LYS A 183 -13.84 8.42 -9.84
N TYR A 184 -14.74 7.72 -10.51
CA TYR A 184 -15.96 7.19 -9.92
C TYR A 184 -15.99 5.68 -10.17
N PRO A 185 -16.02 4.81 -9.15
CA PRO A 185 -16.12 5.07 -7.71
C PRO A 185 -14.79 4.99 -6.94
N MET A 186 -13.70 4.53 -7.58
CA MET A 186 -12.50 4.06 -6.89
C MET A 186 -11.76 5.14 -6.08
N TYR A 187 -11.77 6.39 -6.55
CA TYR A 187 -11.23 7.55 -5.83
C TYR A 187 -11.98 7.82 -4.52
N PHE A 188 -13.33 7.73 -4.53
CA PHE A 188 -14.17 8.05 -3.37
C PHE A 188 -14.23 6.93 -2.34
N ILE A 189 -14.07 5.68 -2.77
CA ILE A 189 -14.03 4.49 -1.89
C ILE A 189 -12.68 4.38 -1.19
N SER A 190 -11.60 4.86 -1.83
CA SER A 190 -10.25 4.73 -1.27
C SER A 190 -10.09 5.54 0.01
N TYR A 191 -9.86 4.84 1.12
CA TYR A 191 -9.52 5.49 2.38
C TYR A 191 -8.18 6.24 2.31
N HIS A 192 -7.26 5.79 1.44
CA HIS A 192 -5.99 6.47 1.21
C HIS A 192 -6.20 7.90 0.70
N LYS A 193 -7.28 8.18 -0.03
CA LYS A 193 -7.64 9.56 -0.45
C LYS A 193 -7.74 10.47 0.77
N TYR A 194 -8.60 10.14 1.72
CA TYR A 194 -8.88 10.97 2.90
C TYR A 194 -7.68 11.04 3.83
N GLY A 195 -6.92 9.94 3.97
CA GLY A 195 -5.66 9.95 4.71
C GLY A 195 -4.64 10.92 4.12
N MET A 196 -4.43 10.89 2.81
CA MET A 196 -3.47 11.78 2.13
C MET A 196 -3.93 13.25 2.17
N GLN A 197 -5.21 13.52 1.90
CA GLN A 197 -5.75 14.89 1.98
C GLN A 197 -5.63 15.45 3.39
N GLY A 198 -5.93 14.65 4.41
CA GLY A 198 -5.74 15.01 5.81
C GLY A 198 -4.30 15.35 6.15
N LEU A 199 -3.35 14.51 5.73
CA LEU A 199 -1.91 14.74 5.93
C LEU A 199 -1.42 16.00 5.20
N TYR A 200 -1.88 16.24 3.97
CA TYR A 200 -1.54 17.46 3.23
C TYR A 200 -2.05 18.71 3.93
N LYS A 201 -3.31 18.72 4.36
CA LYS A 201 -3.86 19.83 5.15
C LYS A 201 -3.09 20.01 6.46
N ASN A 202 -2.71 18.91 7.11
CA ASN A 202 -1.96 18.98 8.35
C ASN A 202 -0.56 19.59 8.17
N GLU A 203 0.11 19.35 7.05
CA GLU A 203 1.47 19.82 6.82
C GLU A 203 1.52 21.21 6.18
N PHE A 204 0.67 21.49 5.19
CA PHE A 204 0.82 22.72 4.39
C PHE A 204 0.00 23.90 4.93
N LEU A 205 -1.00 23.69 5.79
CA LEU A 205 -1.78 24.79 6.35
C LEU A 205 -0.91 25.64 7.31
N GLY A 206 -0.76 26.92 6.99
CA GLY A 206 0.03 27.86 7.79
C GLY A 206 1.52 27.89 7.46
N LEU A 207 1.99 27.08 6.50
CA LEU A 207 3.34 27.21 5.95
C LEU A 207 3.38 28.23 4.82
N ALA A 208 4.51 28.91 4.68
CA ALA A 208 4.78 29.81 3.57
C ALA A 208 6.15 29.48 3.01
N PHE A 209 6.21 29.18 1.71
CA PHE A 209 7.45 28.81 1.03
C PHE A 209 8.01 30.02 0.30
N GLY A 210 9.32 30.27 0.46
CA GLY A 210 10.03 31.24 -0.36
C GLY A 210 10.08 30.75 -1.80
N ASP A 211 9.54 31.53 -2.73
CA ASP A 211 9.57 31.17 -4.14
C ASP A 211 11.00 31.37 -4.68
N GLN A 212 11.68 30.28 -5.03
CA GLN A 212 13.03 30.33 -5.61
C GLN A 212 13.04 30.85 -7.05
N LEU A 213 11.87 31.00 -7.70
CA LEU A 213 11.73 31.35 -9.11
C LEU A 213 11.14 32.75 -9.34
N ASN A 214 10.69 33.46 -8.29
CA ASN A 214 10.16 34.81 -8.41
C ASN A 214 11.14 35.86 -7.85
N PRO A 215 11.63 36.81 -8.66
CA PRO A 215 12.47 37.93 -8.19
C PRO A 215 11.79 38.85 -7.17
N ASN A 216 10.47 38.75 -7.03
CA ASN A 216 9.65 39.66 -6.23
C ASN A 216 9.37 39.16 -4.80
N GLY A 217 9.91 38.00 -4.40
CA GLY A 217 9.89 37.54 -3.00
C GLY A 217 8.51 37.28 -2.39
N LEU A 218 7.44 37.11 -3.19
CA LEU A 218 6.13 36.78 -2.63
C LEU A 218 6.16 35.35 -2.09
N LEU A 219 5.95 35.21 -0.78
CA LEU A 219 5.85 33.91 -0.14
C LEU A 219 4.66 33.15 -0.73
N THR A 220 4.91 31.98 -1.33
CA THR A 220 3.84 31.09 -1.76
C THR A 220 3.27 30.42 -0.52
N GLY A 221 2.07 30.84 -0.10
CA GLY A 221 1.36 30.20 1.00
C GLY A 221 1.07 28.73 0.68
N GLY A 222 1.11 27.87 1.69
CA GLY A 222 0.82 26.44 1.55
C GLY A 222 -0.59 26.15 1.02
N ASP A 223 -1.53 27.10 1.16
CA ASP A 223 -2.84 27.05 0.50
C ASP A 223 -2.76 26.99 -1.03
N HIS A 224 -1.76 27.66 -1.62
CA HIS A 224 -1.53 27.61 -3.05
C HIS A 224 -1.00 26.24 -3.49
N VAL A 225 -0.12 25.64 -2.67
CA VAL A 225 0.37 24.27 -2.88
C VAL A 225 -0.78 23.26 -2.78
N LEU A 226 -1.65 23.41 -1.78
CA LEU A 226 -2.82 22.56 -1.59
C LEU A 226 -3.80 22.64 -2.76
N LYS A 227 -4.04 23.85 -3.30
CA LYS A 227 -4.85 24.03 -4.52
C LYS A 227 -4.20 23.40 -5.75
N LYS A 228 -2.87 23.50 -5.88
CA LYS A 228 -2.13 22.87 -6.98
C LYS A 228 -2.19 21.34 -6.93
N ILE A 229 -2.15 20.76 -5.72
CA ILE A 229 -2.33 19.32 -5.48
C ILE A 229 -3.82 18.90 -5.61
N GLN A 230 -4.73 19.87 -5.79
CA GLN A 230 -6.17 19.66 -5.91
C GLN A 230 -6.80 19.02 -4.67
N VAL A 231 -6.35 19.44 -3.49
CA VAL A 231 -6.93 19.02 -2.21
C VAL A 231 -8.28 19.70 -2.00
N GLU A 232 -9.27 18.97 -1.50
CA GLU A 232 -10.60 19.51 -1.19
C GLU A 232 -10.54 20.44 0.03
N MET A 233 -10.55 21.76 -0.22
CA MET A 233 -10.46 22.79 0.82
C MET A 233 -11.82 23.18 1.45
N GLY A 234 -12.93 22.56 1.02
CA GLY A 234 -14.27 22.88 1.50
C GLY A 234 -14.53 22.52 2.97
N TYR A 235 -13.63 21.78 3.61
CA TYR A 235 -13.76 21.33 4.98
C TYR A 235 -12.38 21.09 5.65
N SER A 236 -12.38 21.04 6.99
CA SER A 236 -11.16 20.93 7.81
C SER A 236 -10.54 19.53 7.82
N LYS A 237 -9.24 19.43 8.13
CA LYS A 237 -8.49 18.17 8.28
C LYS A 237 -9.12 17.17 9.26
N TRP A 238 -9.87 17.67 10.25
CA TRP A 238 -10.57 16.81 11.22
C TRP A 238 -11.75 16.05 10.61
N VAL A 239 -12.36 16.59 9.57
CA VAL A 239 -13.43 15.88 8.85
C VAL A 239 -12.86 14.72 8.06
N ASP A 240 -11.67 14.86 7.46
CA ASP A 240 -10.97 13.72 6.82
C ASP A 240 -10.72 12.58 7.83
N LEU A 241 -10.27 12.92 9.04
CA LEU A 241 -10.08 11.94 10.11
C LEU A 241 -11.40 11.30 10.56
N ALA A 242 -12.47 12.09 10.69
CA ALA A 242 -13.79 11.57 11.02
C ALA A 242 -14.34 10.61 9.94
N ILE A 243 -14.10 10.91 8.66
CA ILE A 243 -14.44 10.02 7.54
C ILE A 243 -13.67 8.71 7.66
N LEU A 244 -12.36 8.75 7.96
CA LEU A 244 -11.57 7.53 8.19
C LEU A 244 -12.13 6.69 9.35
N CYS A 245 -12.46 7.32 10.48
CA CYS A 245 -13.08 6.62 11.62
C CYS A 245 -14.45 6.02 11.26
N ALA A 246 -15.28 6.74 10.49
CA ALA A 246 -16.55 6.23 9.99
C ALA A 246 -16.34 5.03 9.05
N MET A 247 -15.34 5.08 8.17
CA MET A 247 -14.98 3.97 7.30
C MET A 247 -14.55 2.73 8.09
N VAL A 248 -13.85 2.89 9.24
CA VAL A 248 -13.49 1.76 10.12
C VAL A 248 -14.77 1.04 10.57
N ILE A 249 -15.76 1.79 11.04
CA ILE A 249 -17.05 1.23 11.48
C ILE A 249 -17.75 0.53 10.31
N ILE A 250 -17.76 1.15 9.13
CA ILE A 250 -18.36 0.58 7.91
C ILE A 250 -17.67 -0.74 7.55
N TYR A 251 -16.34 -0.82 7.55
CA TYR A 251 -15.61 -2.04 7.21
C TYR A 251 -15.85 -3.17 8.24
N ARG A 252 -16.03 -2.82 9.53
CA ARG A 252 -16.42 -3.81 10.55
C ARG A 252 -17.88 -4.25 10.38
N ALA A 253 -18.77 -3.34 9.98
CA ALA A 253 -20.16 -3.66 9.68
C ALA A 253 -20.29 -4.55 8.43
N THR A 254 -19.49 -4.31 7.38
CA THR A 254 -19.48 -5.18 6.19
C THR A 254 -18.98 -6.57 6.54
N PHE A 255 -17.97 -6.71 7.40
CA PHE A 255 -17.53 -8.01 7.92
C PHE A 255 -18.66 -8.75 8.66
N LEU A 256 -19.37 -8.06 9.55
CA LEU A 256 -20.53 -8.62 10.26
C LEU A 256 -21.64 -9.05 9.30
N ALA A 257 -21.96 -8.22 8.31
CA ALA A 257 -22.93 -8.52 7.27
C ALA A 257 -22.52 -9.76 6.47
N MET A 258 -21.24 -9.89 6.11
CA MET A 258 -20.72 -11.06 5.39
C MET A 258 -20.85 -12.36 6.19
N ILE A 259 -20.54 -12.34 7.49
CA ILE A 259 -20.77 -13.50 8.36
C ILE A 259 -22.26 -13.86 8.37
N LYS A 260 -23.15 -12.88 8.55
CA LYS A 260 -24.60 -13.08 8.57
C LYS A 260 -25.17 -13.60 7.24
N LEU A 261 -24.68 -13.11 6.11
CA LEU A 261 -25.07 -13.59 4.79
C LEU A 261 -24.64 -15.04 4.55
N THR A 262 -23.45 -15.41 5.03
CA THR A 262 -22.96 -16.78 4.96
C THR A 262 -23.80 -17.71 5.83
N GLU A 263 -24.25 -17.24 7.01
CA GLU A 263 -25.20 -17.96 7.89
C GLU A 263 -26.54 -18.23 7.19
N MET A 264 -27.10 -17.27 6.43
CA MET A 264 -28.37 -17.48 5.72
C MET A 264 -28.26 -18.44 4.54
N ARG A 265 -27.10 -18.50 3.86
CA ARG A 265 -26.88 -19.41 2.72
C ARG A 265 -26.70 -20.86 3.15
N GLY A 266 -26.17 -21.11 4.34
CA GLY A 266 -26.00 -22.46 4.92
C GLY A 266 -27.28 -23.32 4.97
N PRO A 267 -28.39 -22.86 5.57
CA PRO A 267 -29.64 -23.60 5.63
C PRO A 267 -30.31 -23.75 4.26
N ILE A 268 -30.15 -22.78 3.35
CA ILE A 268 -30.72 -22.86 1.99
C ILE A 268 -30.09 -23.99 1.19
N ILE A 269 -28.76 -24.15 1.26
CA ILE A 269 -28.05 -25.25 0.59
C ILE A 269 -28.43 -26.60 1.23
N LYS A 270 -28.56 -26.67 2.56
CA LYS A 270 -29.04 -27.89 3.24
C LYS A 270 -30.49 -28.23 2.87
N CYS A 271 -31.39 -27.25 2.76
CA CYS A 271 -32.77 -27.48 2.32
C CYS A 271 -32.88 -27.90 0.86
N GLN A 272 -31.98 -27.45 -0.02
CA GLN A 272 -31.92 -27.90 -1.41
C GLN A 272 -31.35 -29.32 -1.52
N CYS A 273 -30.32 -29.67 -0.75
CA CYS A 273 -29.76 -31.02 -0.74
C CYS A 273 -30.70 -32.08 -0.12
N MET A 274 -31.65 -31.66 0.71
CA MET A 274 -32.64 -32.55 1.34
C MET A 274 -33.92 -32.71 0.51
N LYS A 275 -34.04 -31.98 -0.61
CA LYS A 275 -35.15 -32.05 -1.57
C LYS A 275 -34.81 -32.82 -2.84
N VAL A 276 -33.63 -33.44 -2.90
CA VAL A 276 -33.19 -34.37 -3.95
C VAL A 276 -33.09 -35.75 -3.33
#